data_AF-A0A2X3KLB3-F1
#
_entry.id   AF-A0A2X3KLB3-F1
#
_cell.length_a   1.000
_cell.length_b   1.000
_cell.length_c   1.000
_cell.angle_alpha   90.00
_cell.angle_beta   90.00
_cell.angle_gamma   90.00
#
_symmetry.space_group_name_H-M   'P 1'
#
loop_
_entity.id
_entity.type
_entity.pdbx_description
1 polymer ?
#
loop_
_entity_poly.entity_id
_entity_poly.type
_entity_poly.pdbx_seq_one_letter_code
_entity_poly.pdbx_strand_id
1 'polypeptide(L)'
;MAESFTTTNRYFDNKHYPRGFSRHGDFTIKEAQLLERHGYAFNELDLGKREPVTEEEKLFVAVCRGEREPVTEAERVWSKYMTRIKRPKRFHTLSGGKPQG
;
A
#
# COMPACT_ATOMS: atom_id res chain seq x y z
N MET A 1 15.79 20.70 -0.11
CA MET A 1 14.71 19.77 -0.54
C MET A 1 13.83 19.55 0.66
N ALA A 2 12.51 19.76 0.54
CA ALA A 2 11.59 19.43 1.61
C ALA A 2 11.52 17.90 1.75
N GLU A 3 11.64 17.36 2.96
CA GLU A 3 11.51 15.93 3.22
C GLU A 3 10.01 15.55 3.22
N SER A 4 9.49 15.09 2.07
CA SER A 4 8.12 14.56 1.95
C SER A 4 7.94 13.28 2.77
N PHE A 5 6.68 12.96 3.15
CA PHE A 5 6.32 11.71 3.83
C PHE A 5 7.03 11.48 5.17
N THR A 6 7.44 12.56 5.84
CA THR A 6 8.10 12.50 7.15
C THR A 6 7.15 11.97 8.22
N THR A 7 7.67 11.04 9.03
CA THR A 7 6.98 10.37 10.14
C THR A 7 7.95 10.22 11.31
N THR A 8 7.43 10.10 12.53
CA THR A 8 8.26 9.87 13.73
C THR A 8 8.50 8.40 14.03
N ASN A 9 7.59 7.53 13.58
CA ASN A 9 7.59 6.10 13.88
C ASN A 9 7.61 5.25 12.61
N ARG A 10 8.07 4.01 12.77
CA ARG A 10 8.00 3.01 11.70
C ARG A 10 6.61 2.41 11.58
N TYR A 11 6.12 2.30 10.36
CA TYR A 11 4.84 1.66 10.05
C TYR A 11 4.94 0.14 10.12
N PHE A 12 3.98 -0.46 10.82
CA PHE A 12 3.84 -1.92 10.92
C PHE A 12 2.39 -2.31 10.67
N ASP A 13 2.17 -3.16 9.67
CA ASP A 13 0.88 -3.78 9.44
C ASP A 13 0.90 -5.23 9.91
N ASN A 14 0.79 -5.43 11.23
CA ASN A 14 0.80 -6.76 11.83
C ASN A 14 -0.42 -7.62 11.44
N LYS A 15 -1.47 -7.01 10.85
CA LYS A 15 -2.66 -7.72 10.41
C LYS A 15 -2.39 -8.52 9.14
N HIS A 16 -1.77 -7.90 8.13
CA HIS A 16 -1.46 -8.59 6.86
C HIS A 16 -0.01 -9.10 6.81
N TYR A 17 0.90 -8.48 7.56
CA TYR A 17 2.33 -8.81 7.64
C TYR A 17 2.76 -8.99 9.10
N PRO A 18 2.31 -10.05 9.80
CA PRO A 18 2.64 -10.29 11.22
C PRO A 18 4.14 -10.49 11.50
N ARG A 19 4.92 -10.79 10.46
CA ARG A 19 6.38 -10.93 10.53
C ARG A 19 7.13 -9.75 9.89
N GLY A 20 6.42 -8.68 9.53
CA GLY A 20 6.94 -7.51 8.81
C GLY A 20 7.06 -7.73 7.30
N PHE A 21 7.18 -6.62 6.55
CA PHE A 21 7.20 -6.60 5.08
C PHE A 21 8.39 -7.38 4.50
N SER A 22 9.57 -7.26 5.13
CA SER A 22 10.81 -7.88 4.67
C SER A 22 10.81 -9.41 4.71
N ARG A 23 9.93 -10.03 5.52
CA ARG A 23 9.93 -11.49 5.74
C ARG A 23 8.89 -12.25 4.89
N HIS A 24 8.03 -11.55 4.17
CA HIS A 24 6.96 -12.17 3.40
C HIS A 24 7.35 -12.46 1.94
N GLY A 25 8.43 -11.86 1.44
CA GLY A 25 8.91 -12.03 0.07
C GLY A 25 8.11 -11.26 -0.99
N ASP A 26 7.05 -10.53 -0.60
CA ASP A 26 6.29 -9.69 -1.52
C ASP A 26 7.03 -8.42 -1.92
N PHE A 27 7.93 -7.95 -1.05
CA PHE A 27 8.69 -6.71 -1.21
C PHE A 27 10.17 -7.00 -1.20
N THR A 28 10.93 -6.27 -2.00
CA THR A 28 12.39 -6.20 -1.85
C THR A 28 12.74 -5.54 -0.52
N ILE A 29 13.99 -5.70 -0.07
CA ILE A 29 14.49 -5.07 1.16
C ILE A 29 14.27 -3.54 1.12
N LYS A 30 14.52 -2.91 -0.04
CA LYS A 30 14.35 -1.46 -0.22
C LYS A 30 12.88 -1.04 -0.12
N GLU A 31 11.99 -1.76 -0.80
CA GLU A 31 10.54 -1.49 -0.75
C GLU A 31 9.98 -1.68 0.67
N ALA A 32 10.41 -2.73 1.38
CA ALA A 32 10.00 -2.98 2.75
C ALA A 32 10.46 -1.86 3.68
N GLN A 33 11.72 -1.41 3.58
CA GLN A 33 12.22 -0.27 4.35
C GLN A 33 11.47 1.02 4.03
N LEU A 34 11.07 1.23 2.77
CA LEU A 34 10.28 2.38 2.36
C LEU A 34 8.89 2.37 3.01
N LEU A 35 8.19 1.23 3.01
CA LEU A 35 6.92 1.05 3.72
C LEU A 35 7.09 1.25 5.22
N GLU A 36 8.13 0.68 5.83
CA GLU A 36 8.38 0.84 7.26
C GLU A 36 8.69 2.29 7.61
N ARG A 37 9.42 3.03 6.78
CA ARG A 37 9.77 4.43 7.07
C ARG A 37 8.62 5.41 6.82
N HIS A 38 7.95 5.29 5.68
CA HIS A 38 6.98 6.29 5.22
C HIS A 38 5.53 5.81 5.26
N GLY A 39 5.28 4.55 5.63
CA GLY A 39 3.96 3.92 5.56
C GLY A 39 2.87 4.62 6.39
N TYR A 40 3.22 5.28 7.49
CA TYR A 40 2.25 6.09 8.24
C TYR A 40 1.76 7.27 7.40
N ALA A 41 2.68 8.06 6.82
CA ALA A 41 2.33 9.18 5.97
C ALA A 41 1.53 8.71 4.74
N PHE A 42 1.97 7.62 4.08
CA PHE A 42 1.24 7.03 2.96
C PHE A 42 -0.20 6.66 3.34
N ASN A 43 -0.37 5.96 4.46
CA ASN A 43 -1.68 5.53 4.95
C ASN A 43 -2.58 6.72 5.34
N GLU A 44 -2.03 7.73 6.00
CA GLU A 44 -2.80 8.92 6.38
C GLU A 44 -3.21 9.77 5.17
N LEU A 45 -2.34 9.90 4.17
CA LEU A 45 -2.65 10.57 2.92
C LEU A 45 -3.70 9.79 2.10
N ASP A 46 -3.55 8.46 1.99
CA ASP A 46 -4.51 7.59 1.30
C ASP A 46 -5.90 7.62 1.94
N LEU A 47 -5.96 7.64 3.27
CA LEU A 47 -7.21 7.74 4.03
C LEU A 47 -7.75 9.18 4.14
N GLY A 48 -7.02 10.19 3.66
CA GLY A 48 -7.39 11.60 3.81
C GLY A 48 -7.36 12.12 5.25
N LYS A 49 -6.63 11.45 6.15
CA LYS A 49 -6.41 11.89 7.54
C LYS A 49 -5.39 13.02 7.65
N ARG A 50 -4.46 13.08 6.71
CA ARG A 50 -3.44 14.11 6.57
C ARG A 50 -3.64 14.82 5.24
N GLU A 51 -3.54 16.14 5.23
CA GLU A 51 -3.53 16.91 3.99
C GLU A 51 -2.12 16.87 3.35
N PRO A 52 -2.03 16.72 2.02
CA PRO A 52 -0.76 16.75 1.32
C PRO A 52 -0.17 18.16 1.34
N VAL A 53 1.08 18.29 1.80
CA VAL A 53 1.76 19.58 1.95
C VAL A 53 2.69 19.85 0.77
N THR A 54 3.41 18.81 0.31
CA THR A 54 4.34 18.93 -0.83
C THR A 54 3.66 18.54 -2.13
N GLU A 55 4.23 18.98 -3.27
CA GLU A 55 3.75 18.55 -4.60
C GLU A 55 3.81 17.04 -4.76
N GLU A 56 4.85 16.40 -4.22
CA GLU A 56 5.01 14.95 -4.24
C GLU A 56 3.88 14.24 -3.46
N GLU A 57 3.46 14.79 -2.31
CA GLU A 57 2.33 14.25 -1.55
C GLU A 57 0.99 14.44 -2.28
N LYS A 58 0.80 15.57 -2.97
CA LYS A 58 -0.41 15.82 -3.78
C LYS A 58 -0.50 14.83 -4.94
N LEU A 59 0.61 14.65 -5.64
CA LEU A 59 0.78 13.69 -6.72
C LEU A 59 0.56 12.25 -6.23
N PHE A 60 1.04 11.92 -5.04
CA PHE A 60 0.80 10.63 -4.39
C PHE A 60 -0.68 10.40 -4.09
N VAL A 61 -1.38 11.39 -3.53
CA VAL A 61 -2.84 11.30 -3.26
C VAL A 61 -3.62 11.07 -4.56
N ALA A 62 -3.26 11.73 -5.65
CA ALA A 62 -3.87 11.51 -6.96
C ALA A 62 -3.68 10.05 -7.47
N VAL A 63 -2.51 9.44 -7.22
CA VAL A 63 -2.28 8.01 -7.48
C VAL A 63 -3.21 7.14 -6.63
N CYS A 64 -3.32 7.42 -5.33
CA CYS A 64 -4.18 6.65 -4.42
C CYS A 64 -5.66 6.68 -4.83
N ARG A 65 -6.11 7.78 -5.44
CA ARG A 65 -7.47 7.95 -5.98
C ARG A 65 -7.67 7.31 -7.35
N GLY A 66 -6.61 6.83 -7.99
CA GLY A 66 -6.66 6.27 -9.35
C GLY A 66 -6.76 7.34 -10.44
N GLU A 67 -6.48 8.60 -10.14
CA GLU A 67 -6.51 9.72 -11.10
C GLU A 67 -5.25 9.72 -11.98
N ARG A 68 -4.18 9.04 -11.56
CA ARG A 68 -2.95 8.87 -12.32
C ARG A 68 -2.22 7.57 -11.98
N GLU A 69 -1.32 7.17 -12.87
CA GLU A 69 -0.48 5.98 -12.67
C GLU A 69 0.72 6.27 -11.73
N PRO A 70 1.17 5.28 -10.96
CA PRO A 70 2.32 5.40 -10.06
C PRO A 70 3.64 5.50 -10.83
N VAL A 71 4.36 6.61 -10.64
CA VAL A 71 5.63 6.90 -11.30
C VAL A 71 6.81 6.73 -10.33
N THR A 72 6.69 7.26 -9.11
CA THR A 72 7.77 7.21 -8.11
C THR A 72 7.82 5.86 -7.38
N GLU A 73 8.94 5.55 -6.74
CA GLU A 73 9.07 4.32 -5.94
C GLU A 73 8.04 4.27 -4.80
N ALA A 74 7.78 5.41 -4.13
CA ALA A 74 6.78 5.54 -3.07
C ALA A 74 5.38 5.18 -3.58
N GLU A 75 4.98 5.77 -4.71
CA GLU A 75 3.68 5.53 -5.35
C GLU A 75 3.52 4.06 -5.75
N ARG A 76 4.55 3.48 -6.38
CA ARG A 76 4.54 2.08 -6.84
C ARG A 76 4.45 1.11 -5.68
N VAL A 77 5.24 1.33 -4.63
CA VAL A 77 5.27 0.50 -3.43
C VAL A 77 3.95 0.55 -2.68
N TRP A 78 3.38 1.73 -2.50
CA TRP A 78 2.09 1.86 -1.83
C TRP A 78 0.96 1.22 -2.64
N SER A 79 0.91 1.46 -3.95
CA SER A 79 -0.06 0.82 -4.85
C SER A 79 0.03 -0.71 -4.81
N LYS A 80 1.26 -1.25 -4.81
CA LYS A 80 1.53 -2.69 -4.64
C LYS A 80 1.04 -3.20 -3.29
N TYR A 81 1.35 -2.51 -2.19
CA TYR A 81 0.87 -2.85 -0.85
C TYR A 81 -0.66 -2.88 -0.79
N MET A 82 -1.32 -1.83 -1.26
CA MET A 82 -2.78 -1.74 -1.27
C MET A 82 -3.41 -2.85 -2.10
N THR A 83 -2.85 -3.19 -3.25
CA THR A 83 -3.32 -4.32 -4.07
C THR A 83 -3.20 -5.65 -3.31
N ARG A 84 -2.12 -5.84 -2.53
CA ARG A 84 -1.90 -7.07 -1.77
C ARG A 84 -2.88 -7.23 -0.61
N ILE A 85 -3.18 -6.15 0.12
CA ILE A 85 -4.08 -6.19 1.28
C ILE A 85 -5.57 -6.05 0.91
N LYS A 86 -5.89 -5.36 -0.19
CA LYS A 86 -7.27 -5.21 -0.70
C LYS A 86 -7.72 -6.38 -1.56
N ARG A 87 -6.81 -7.27 -2.00
CA ARG A 87 -7.19 -8.47 -2.75
C ARG A 87 -8.28 -9.20 -1.94
N PRO A 88 -9.53 -9.27 -2.43
CA PRO A 88 -10.51 -10.13 -1.78
C PRO A 88 -9.89 -11.53 -1.81
N LYS A 89 -9.90 -12.24 -0.67
CA LYS A 89 -9.68 -13.69 -0.69
C LYS A 89 -10.61 -14.19 -1.78
N ARG A 90 -10.06 -14.64 -2.92
CA ARG A 90 -10.86 -15.31 -3.94
C ARG A 90 -11.52 -16.45 -3.18
N PHE A 91 -12.80 -16.28 -2.86
CA PHE A 91 -13.63 -17.39 -2.50
C PHE A 91 -13.60 -18.28 -3.74
N HIS A 92 -12.77 -19.32 -3.69
CA HIS A 92 -13.01 -20.49 -4.49
C HIS A 92 -14.23 -21.17 -3.87
N THR A 93 -15.42 -20.62 -4.10
CA THR A 93 -16.60 -21.46 -4.10
C THR A 93 -16.42 -22.37 -5.31
N LEU A 94 -16.04 -23.62 -5.04
CA LEU A 94 -16.30 -24.72 -5.95
C LEU A 94 -17.81 -24.71 -6.17
N SER A 95 -18.24 -23.96 -7.18
CA SER A 95 -19.62 -23.91 -7.62
C SER A 95 -19.97 -25.35 -7.99
N GLY A 96 -20.89 -25.92 -7.22
CA GLY A 96 -21.24 -27.33 -7.26
C GLY A 96 -21.46 -27.80 -8.69
N GLY A 97 -20.85 -28.94 -9.00
CA GLY A 97 -21.12 -29.65 -10.24
C GLY A 97 -22.60 -30.01 -10.32
N LYS A 98 -23.30 -29.27 -11.18
CA LYS A 98 -24.44 -29.65 -12.03
C LYS A 98 -25.59 -30.46 -11.42
N PRO A 99 -26.83 -29.94 -11.42
CA PRO A 99 -28.01 -30.75 -11.68
C PRO A 99 -28.30 -30.70 -13.20
N GLN A 100 -28.16 -31.82 -13.91
CA GLN A 100 -28.82 -31.98 -15.20
C GLN A 100 -28.91 -33.46 -15.59
N GLY A 101 -30.13 -33.94 -15.78
CA GLY A 101 -30.46 -35.20 -16.48
C GLY A 101 -31.03 -36.26 -15.56
#